data_AF-A0AAU8FRP7-F1
#
_entry.id   AF-A0AAU8FRP7-F1
#
_cell.length_a   1.000
_cell.length_b   1.000
_cell.length_c   1.000
_cell.angle_alpha   90.00
_cell.angle_beta   90.00
_cell.angle_gamma   90.00
#
_symmetry.space_group_name_H-M   'P 1'
#
loop_
_entity.id
_entity.type
_entity.pdbx_description
1 polymer ?
#
loop_
_entity_poly.entity_id
_entity_poly.type
_entity_poly.pdbx_seq_one_letter_code
_entity_poly.pdbx_strand_id
1 'polypeptide(L)'
;MATRHELRVRVRFFYRLSASQYFRQAPDAAWVSAERWARLTKEEKVKFPPVCPDFVIELFSTNDDLKVIQKKMQTEWIGNGCKLAWLIDPFEKTVFIYRANADVEILNDFNQQLSGDNVLPGFQFDLSKLKISY
;
A
#
# COMPACT_ATOMS: atom_id res chain seq x y z
N MET A 1 -6.67 -25.85 -14.22
CA MET A 1 -6.32 -25.83 -12.78
C MET A 1 -6.24 -24.38 -12.33
N ALA A 2 -7.24 -23.90 -11.58
CA ALA A 2 -7.22 -22.54 -11.05
C ALA A 2 -6.32 -22.52 -9.81
N THR A 3 -5.12 -21.94 -9.94
CA THR A 3 -4.21 -21.74 -8.82
C THR A 3 -4.88 -20.79 -7.85
N ARG A 4 -5.27 -21.30 -6.68
CA ARG A 4 -5.84 -20.50 -5.59
C ARG A 4 -4.75 -19.54 -5.12
N HIS A 5 -4.79 -18.30 -5.59
CA HIS A 5 -3.92 -17.25 -5.09
C HIS A 5 -4.42 -16.93 -3.67
N GLU A 6 -3.77 -17.48 -2.65
CA GLU A 6 -4.01 -17.05 -1.27
C GLU A 6 -3.62 -15.57 -1.17
N LEU A 7 -4.61 -14.68 -1.32
CA LEU A 7 -4.48 -13.27 -0.97
C LEU A 7 -4.32 -13.19 0.55
N ARG A 8 -3.07 -13.17 1.02
CA ARG A 8 -2.77 -12.89 2.42
C ARG A 8 -2.80 -11.37 2.61
N VAL A 9 -4.00 -10.83 2.80
CA VAL A 9 -4.17 -9.47 3.32
C VAL A 9 -3.76 -9.51 4.80
N ARG A 10 -2.68 -8.82 5.15
CA ARG A 10 -2.23 -8.72 6.54
C ARG A 10 -2.34 -7.27 6.98
N VAL A 11 -3.26 -7.03 7.92
CA VAL A 11 -3.44 -5.72 8.54
C VAL A 11 -2.38 -5.59 9.64
N ARG A 12 -1.51 -4.56 9.50
CA ARG A 12 -0.41 -4.16 10.40
C ARG A 12 0.74 -5.16 10.61
N PHE A 13 1.73 -5.07 9.74
CA PHE A 13 3.13 -5.46 10.00
C PHE A 13 4.03 -4.24 9.81
N PHE A 14 5.11 -4.13 10.58
CA PHE A 14 6.18 -3.19 10.26
C PHE A 14 7.14 -3.83 9.27
N TYR A 15 7.47 -3.12 8.20
CA TYR A 15 8.45 -3.52 7.20
C TYR A 15 9.74 -2.70 7.37
N ARG A 16 10.88 -3.35 7.12
CA ARG A 16 12.17 -2.65 7.06
C ARG A 16 12.51 -2.34 5.61
N LEU A 17 12.56 -1.05 5.28
CA LEU A 17 12.69 -0.55 3.90
C LEU A 17 14.14 -0.29 3.46
N SER A 18 15.10 -0.15 4.39
CA SER A 18 16.53 -0.04 4.07
C SER A 18 17.41 -0.81 5.06
N ALA A 19 18.61 -1.22 4.60
CA ALA A 19 19.59 -1.95 5.42
C ALA A 19 20.31 -1.05 6.45
N SER A 20 20.34 0.27 6.21
CA SER A 20 20.94 1.27 7.09
C SER A 20 19.88 1.83 8.06
N GLN A 21 19.56 1.05 9.09
CA GLN A 21 19.00 1.47 10.39
C GLN A 21 17.68 2.32 10.44
N TYR A 22 16.73 1.81 11.23
CA TYR A 22 15.57 2.48 11.87
C TYR A 22 14.27 2.75 11.11
N PHE A 23 14.19 2.57 9.79
CA PHE A 23 12.94 2.86 9.11
C PHE A 23 11.94 1.70 9.15
N ARG A 24 11.09 1.70 10.20
CA ARG A 24 9.96 0.78 10.38
C ARG A 24 8.69 1.49 9.95
N GLN A 25 8.10 1.05 8.85
CA GLN A 25 6.80 1.57 8.43
C GLN A 25 5.74 0.49 8.52
N ALA A 26 4.59 0.88 9.06
CA ALA A 26 3.38 0.06 9.08
C ALA A 26 2.31 0.84 8.30
N PRO A 27 2.06 0.48 7.03
CA PRO A 27 0.93 1.03 6.32
C PRO A 27 -0.36 0.43 6.90
N ASP A 28 -1.50 1.07 6.66
CA ASP A 28 -2.80 0.54 7.08
C ASP A 28 -3.08 -0.84 6.46
N ALA A 29 -2.71 -1.03 5.20
CA ALA A 29 -2.67 -2.34 4.57
C ALA A 29 -1.48 -2.49 3.62
N ALA A 30 -0.98 -3.72 3.49
CA ALA A 30 0.09 -4.05 2.55
C ALA A 30 -0.08 -5.45 1.98
N TRP A 31 0.42 -5.62 0.76
CA TRP A 31 0.55 -6.91 0.10
C TRP A 31 1.97 -7.11 -0.42
N VAL A 32 2.51 -8.31 -0.16
CA VAL A 32 3.80 -8.78 -0.66
C VAL A 32 3.53 -10.00 -1.52
N SER A 33 4.07 -10.00 -2.73
CA SER A 33 3.98 -11.14 -3.65
C SER A 33 4.60 -12.40 -3.03
N ALA A 34 4.06 -13.56 -3.41
CA ALA A 34 4.57 -14.84 -2.95
C ALA A 34 6.06 -15.03 -3.31
N GLU A 35 6.49 -14.50 -4.46
CA GLU A 35 7.89 -14.51 -4.91
C GLU A 35 8.80 -13.73 -3.96
N ARG A 36 8.48 -12.46 -3.66
CA ARG A 36 9.26 -11.64 -2.72
C ARG A 36 9.25 -12.25 -1.32
N TRP A 37 8.12 -12.79 -0.87
CA TRP A 37 8.00 -13.44 0.43
C TRP A 37 8.82 -14.73 0.51
N ALA A 38 8.87 -15.53 -0.56
CA ALA A 38 9.62 -16.79 -0.60
C ALA A 38 11.12 -16.57 -0.43
N ARG A 39 11.67 -15.43 -0.86
CA ARG A 39 13.08 -15.05 -0.71
C ARG A 39 13.51 -14.77 0.73
N LEU A 40 12.56 -14.54 1.63
CA LEU A 40 12.87 -14.30 3.05
C LEU A 40 13.18 -15.61 3.78
N THR A 41 14.18 -15.55 4.66
CA THR A 41 14.50 -16.61 5.63
C THR A 41 13.35 -16.82 6.63
N LYS A 42 13.36 -17.95 7.35
CA LYS A 42 12.33 -18.22 8.37
C LYS A 42 12.38 -17.16 9.48
N GLU A 43 13.58 -16.75 9.86
CA GLU A 43 13.85 -15.77 10.90
C GLU A 43 13.33 -14.37 10.51
N GLU A 44 13.51 -13.98 9.25
CA GLU A 44 12.99 -12.71 8.70
C GLU A 44 11.46 -12.68 8.64
N LYS A 45 10.81 -13.82 8.39
CA LYS A 45 9.35 -13.95 8.33
C LYS A 45 8.66 -13.82 9.70
N VAL A 46 9.37 -14.10 10.79
CA VAL A 46 8.83 -14.08 12.16
C VAL A 46 9.00 -12.71 12.83
N LYS A 47 9.98 -11.90 12.39
CA LYS A 47 10.25 -10.55 12.89
C LYS A 47 9.62 -9.50 11.97
N PHE A 48 10.26 -8.33 11.84
CA PHE A 48 9.93 -7.31 10.85
C PHE A 48 10.56 -7.68 9.51
N PRO A 49 9.76 -8.10 8.51
CA PRO A 49 10.29 -8.57 7.25
C PRO A 49 11.07 -7.45 6.54
N PRO A 50 12.33 -7.67 6.13
CA PRO A 50 13.14 -6.70 5.41
C PRO A 50 12.78 -6.69 3.92
N VAL A 51 11.51 -6.43 3.63
CA VAL A 51 10.95 -6.40 2.28
C VAL A 51 10.04 -5.19 2.17
N CYS A 52 10.20 -4.42 1.09
CA CYS A 52 9.22 -3.41 0.72
C CYS A 52 7.99 -4.12 0.10
N PRO A 53 6.77 -3.84 0.57
CA PRO A 53 5.56 -4.37 -0.05
C PRO A 53 5.48 -4.07 -1.55
N ASP A 54 4.80 -4.93 -2.31
CA ASP A 54 4.52 -4.66 -3.72
C ASP A 54 3.39 -3.64 -3.85
N PHE A 55 2.41 -3.67 -2.94
CA PHE A 55 1.27 -2.76 -2.88
C PHE A 55 1.00 -2.32 -1.44
N VAL A 56 0.79 -1.01 -1.22
CA VAL A 56 0.40 -0.45 0.08
C VAL A 56 -0.84 0.44 -0.03
N ILE A 57 -1.59 0.52 1.06
CA ILE A 57 -2.70 1.47 1.25
C ILE A 57 -2.44 2.22 2.56
N GLU A 58 -2.54 3.54 2.50
CA GLU A 58 -2.52 4.46 3.64
C GLU A 58 -3.86 5.21 3.66
N LEU A 59 -4.44 5.35 4.85
CA LEU A 59 -5.62 6.17 5.09
C LEU A 59 -5.17 7.51 5.68
N PHE A 60 -5.58 8.61 5.06
CA PHE A 60 -5.36 9.95 5.60
C PHE A 60 -6.16 10.15 6.88
N SER A 61 -5.50 10.63 7.93
CA SER A 61 -6.12 11.03 9.19
C SER A 61 -6.26 12.55 9.29
N THR A 62 -7.23 13.04 10.07
CA THR A 62 -7.44 14.49 10.28
C THR A 62 -6.25 15.20 10.93
N ASN A 63 -5.34 14.45 11.56
CA ASN A 63 -4.14 14.99 12.21
C ASN A 63 -2.91 14.93 11.30
N ASP A 64 -3.05 14.41 10.08
CA ASP A 64 -1.96 14.28 9.14
C ASP A 64 -1.75 15.59 8.36
N ASP A 65 -0.49 15.88 8.02
CA ASP A 65 -0.17 16.89 7.01
C ASP A 65 -0.13 16.23 5.64
N LEU A 66 -0.96 16.71 4.71
CA LEU A 66 -1.07 16.14 3.37
C LEU A 66 0.28 16.10 2.64
N LYS A 67 1.09 17.15 2.72
CA LYS A 67 2.40 17.19 2.04
C LYS A 67 3.36 16.19 2.65
N VAL A 68 3.33 16.02 3.97
CA VAL A 68 4.17 15.06 4.69
C VAL A 68 3.83 13.63 4.27
N ILE A 69 2.54 13.26 4.26
CA ILE A 69 2.15 11.90 3.88
C ILE A 69 2.36 11.64 2.38
N GLN A 70 2.10 12.62 1.51
CA GLN A 70 2.40 12.47 0.07
C GLN A 70 3.90 12.28 -0.18
N LYS A 71 4.76 12.98 0.57
CA LYS A 71 6.21 12.75 0.53
C LYS A 71 6.57 11.34 0.97
N LYS A 72 5.98 10.85 2.08
CA LYS A 72 6.12 9.45 2.53
C LYS A 72 5.74 8.46 1.43
N MET A 73 4.60 8.65 0.76
CA MET A 73 4.17 7.80 -0.36
C MET A 73 5.22 7.72 -1.46
N GLN A 74 5.81 8.85 -1.84
CA GLN A 74 6.80 8.91 -2.91
C GLN A 74 8.17 8.37 -2.48
N THR A 75 8.71 8.83 -1.36
CA THR A 75 10.09 8.51 -0.98
C THR A 75 10.22 7.18 -0.28
N GLU A 76 9.28 6.86 0.60
CA GLU A 76 9.40 5.70 1.48
C GLU A 76 8.78 4.47 0.83
N TRP A 77 7.61 4.59 0.21
CA TRP A 77 6.98 3.45 -0.44
C TRP A 77 7.51 3.28 -1.87
N ILE A 78 7.19 4.20 -2.78
CA ILE A 78 7.58 4.07 -4.19
C ILE A 78 9.11 4.06 -4.34
N GLY A 79 9.82 4.96 -3.66
CA GLY A 79 11.28 5.06 -3.69
C GLY A 79 12.03 3.82 -3.22
N ASN A 80 11.40 2.98 -2.36
CA ASN A 80 11.99 1.71 -1.90
C ASN A 80 11.44 0.48 -2.63
N GLY A 81 10.80 0.64 -3.79
CA GLY A 81 10.41 -0.46 -4.67
C GLY A 81 9.00 -1.02 -4.45
N CYS A 82 8.13 -0.24 -3.79
CA CYS A 82 6.68 -0.44 -3.88
C CYS A 82 6.22 -0.12 -5.30
N LYS A 83 5.35 -0.95 -5.88
CA LYS A 83 4.95 -0.84 -7.28
C LYS A 83 3.66 -0.03 -7.44
N LEU A 84 2.76 -0.14 -6.47
CA LEU A 84 1.49 0.57 -6.40
C LEU A 84 1.28 1.06 -4.96
N ALA A 85 0.80 2.27 -4.78
CA ALA A 85 0.43 2.77 -3.46
C ALA A 85 -0.81 3.66 -3.55
N TRP A 86 -1.77 3.47 -2.65
CA TRP A 86 -2.95 4.33 -2.54
C TRP A 86 -2.86 5.15 -1.25
N LEU A 87 -3.04 6.46 -1.36
CA LEU A 87 -3.36 7.33 -0.23
C LEU A 87 -4.82 7.74 -0.37
N ILE A 88 -5.64 7.31 0.58
CA ILE A 88 -7.09 7.53 0.54
C ILE A 88 -7.44 8.56 1.61
N ASP A 89 -8.03 9.67 1.19
CA ASP A 89 -8.67 10.65 2.05
C ASP A 89 -10.19 10.42 2.07
N PRO A 90 -10.74 9.80 3.12
CA PRO A 90 -12.18 9.56 3.21
C PRO A 90 -12.99 10.82 3.54
N PHE A 91 -12.36 11.88 4.05
CA PHE A 91 -13.02 13.14 4.40
C PHE A 91 -13.29 13.96 3.14
N GLU A 92 -12.26 14.14 2.31
CA GLU A 92 -12.36 14.82 1.02
C GLU A 92 -12.76 13.89 -0.14
N LYS A 93 -12.99 12.60 0.14
CA LYS A 93 -13.32 11.55 -0.85
C LYS A 93 -12.34 11.55 -2.02
N THR A 94 -11.06 11.72 -1.71
CA THR A 94 -9.99 11.81 -2.69
C THR A 94 -9.05 10.62 -2.56
N VAL A 95 -8.59 10.09 -3.69
CA VAL A 95 -7.56 9.05 -3.73
C VAL A 95 -6.39 9.49 -4.60
N PHE A 96 -5.19 9.42 -4.02
CA PHE A 96 -3.93 9.56 -4.76
C PHE A 96 -3.39 8.17 -5.05
N ILE A 97 -3.17 7.89 -6.33
CA ILE A 97 -2.63 6.62 -6.81
C ILE A 97 -1.21 6.86 -7.30
N TYR A 98 -0.27 6.25 -6.61
CA TYR A 98 1.14 6.28 -6.94
C TYR A 98 1.55 4.98 -7.61
N ARG A 99 2.28 5.07 -8.71
CA ARG A 99 2.87 3.92 -9.41
C ARG A 99 4.36 4.14 -9.58
N ALA A 100 5.11 3.05 -9.65
CA ALA A 100 6.53 3.15 -9.99
C ALA A 100 6.70 3.76 -11.38
N ASN A 101 7.43 4.88 -11.47
CA ASN A 101 7.76 5.59 -12.71
C ASN A 101 6.56 6.19 -13.48
N ALA A 102 5.50 6.60 -12.78
CA ALA A 102 4.41 7.37 -13.37
C ALA A 102 4.05 8.58 -12.51
N ASP A 103 3.39 9.55 -13.12
CA ASP A 103 2.79 10.67 -12.39
C ASP A 103 1.66 10.18 -11.46
N VAL A 104 1.42 10.96 -10.41
CA VAL A 104 0.36 10.67 -9.45
C VAL A 104 -1.00 10.87 -10.12
N GLU A 105 -1.81 9.83 -10.12
CA GLU A 105 -3.21 9.93 -10.55
C GLU A 105 -4.07 10.33 -9.34
N ILE A 106 -5.02 11.24 -9.55
CA ILE A 106 -5.89 11.76 -8.49
C ILE A 106 -7.34 11.52 -8.91
N LEU A 107 -8.09 10.90 -8.01
CA LEU A 107 -9.51 10.67 -8.15
C LEU A 107 -10.23 11.44 -7.06
N ASN A 108 -11.23 12.24 -7.41
CA ASN A 108 -11.92 13.16 -6.48
C ASN A 108 -13.33 12.69 -6.12
N ASP A 109 -13.59 11.38 -6.23
CA ASP A 109 -14.84 10.77 -5.80
C ASP A 109 -14.69 9.28 -5.46
N PHE A 110 -15.67 8.76 -4.72
CA PHE A 110 -15.76 7.36 -4.28
C PHE A 110 -16.90 6.61 -5.01
N ASN A 111 -17.17 6.94 -6.27
CA ASN A 111 -18.21 6.28 -7.07
C ASN A 111 -17.67 5.20 -8.00
N GLN A 112 -16.34 5.07 -8.07
CA GLN A 112 -15.66 4.05 -8.85
C GLN A 112 -14.98 2.99 -7.98
N GLN A 113 -14.72 1.84 -8.61
CA GLN A 113 -13.87 0.81 -8.02
C GLN A 113 -12.41 1.08 -8.40
N LEU A 114 -11.50 0.83 -7.45
CA LEU A 114 -10.06 0.86 -7.70
C LEU A 114 -9.52 -0.53 -7.97
N SER A 115 -8.68 -0.64 -9.00
CA SER A 115 -8.05 -1.89 -9.39
C SER A 115 -6.64 -2.00 -8.81
N GLY A 116 -6.23 -3.20 -8.37
CA GLY A 116 -4.84 -3.47 -7.97
C GLY A 116 -3.82 -3.46 -9.13
N ASP A 117 -4.23 -3.00 -10.31
CA ASP A 117 -3.50 -3.00 -11.58
C ASP A 117 -2.86 -4.36 -11.88
N ASN A 118 -1.69 -4.34 -12.52
CA ASN A 118 -0.87 -5.53 -12.74
C ASN A 118 -0.12 -5.99 -11.48
N VAL A 119 -0.15 -5.21 -10.39
CA VAL A 119 0.54 -5.53 -9.13
C VAL A 119 -0.23 -6.59 -8.36
N LEU A 120 -1.55 -6.46 -8.31
CA LEU A 120 -2.45 -7.42 -7.69
C LEU A 120 -3.62 -7.73 -8.65
N PRO A 121 -3.37 -8.53 -9.71
CA PRO A 121 -4.36 -8.76 -10.77
C PRO A 121 -5.69 -9.33 -10.25
N GLY A 122 -6.79 -8.77 -10.73
CA GLY A 122 -8.15 -9.17 -10.35
C GLY A 122 -8.64 -8.62 -9.02
N PHE A 123 -7.79 -7.93 -8.24
CA PHE A 123 -8.25 -7.20 -7.06
C PHE A 123 -8.98 -5.92 -7.47
N GLN A 124 -10.17 -5.74 -6.91
CA GLN A 124 -10.94 -4.51 -7.02
C GLN A 124 -11.44 -4.10 -5.64
N PHE A 125 -11.43 -2.80 -5.38
CA PHE A 125 -11.92 -2.22 -4.14
C PHE A 125 -12.97 -1.16 -4.42
N ASP A 126 -14.17 -1.36 -3.89
CA ASP A 126 -15.26 -0.41 -3.97
C ASP A 126 -15.06 0.70 -2.92
N LEU A 127 -14.70 1.90 -3.39
CA LEU A 127 -14.43 3.06 -2.54
C LEU A 127 -15.67 3.54 -1.78
N SER A 128 -16.88 3.23 -2.25
CA SER A 128 -18.10 3.65 -1.56
C SER A 128 -18.19 3.08 -0.14
N LYS A 129 -17.49 1.98 0.14
CA LYS A 129 -17.37 1.36 1.46
C LYS A 129 -16.60 2.19 2.49
N LEU A 130 -15.85 3.21 2.04
CA LEU A 130 -15.11 4.13 2.91
C LEU A 130 -15.82 5.48 3.09
N LYS A 131 -17.02 5.65 2.53
CA LYS A 131 -17.82 6.87 2.74
C LYS A 131 -18.20 6.98 4.21
N ILE A 132 -17.79 8.06 4.85
CA ILE A 132 -18.23 8.39 6.21
C ILE A 132 -19.57 9.13 6.09
N SER A 133 -20.61 8.60 6.74
CA SER A 133 -21.90 9.27 6.90
C SER A 133 -21.86 10.11 8.18
N TYR A 134 -22.14 11.41 8.04
CA TYR A 134 -22.34 12.35 9.15
C TYR A 134 -23.81 12.35 9.60
#